data_AF-A0A1A3UV84-F1
#
_entry.id   AF-A0A1A3UV84-F1
#
_cell.length_a   1.000
_cell.length_b   1.000
_cell.length_c   1.000
_cell.angle_alpha   90.00
_cell.angle_beta   90.00
_cell.angle_gamma   90.00
#
_symmetry.space_group_name_H-M   'P 1'
#
loop_
_entity.id
_entity.type
_entity.pdbx_description
1 polymer ?
#
loop_
_entity_poly.entity_id
_entity_poly.type
_entity_poly.pdbx_seq_one_letter_code
_entity_poly.pdbx_strand_id
1 'polypeptide(L)'
;MRFWRDGLGFTELFGHTFTGDWPELFGAQTNELRSVFLGDPQMPDTGIVELVAFEGANEALPVPAGPRHGFFLLSLQRDVNETLSALAALGFTDGVRRITVAAPAGKTVPMAVITAPDGVVVELIGPAR
;
A
#
# COMPACT_ATOMS: atom_id res chain seq x y z
N MET A 1 1.62 -4.05 8.81
CA MET A 1 0.37 -3.58 9.44
C MET A 1 0.39 -2.11 9.85
N ARG A 2 1.31 -1.64 10.72
CA ARG A 2 1.34 -0.22 11.16
C ARG A 2 1.37 0.80 10.00
N PHE A 3 2.19 0.52 8.98
CA PHE A 3 2.22 1.34 7.75
C PHE A 3 0.83 1.48 7.11
N TRP A 4 0.14 0.36 6.89
CA TRP A 4 -1.14 0.30 6.19
C TRP A 4 -2.32 0.84 7.02
N ARG A 5 -2.42 0.47 8.31
CA ARG A 5 -3.55 0.87 9.16
C ARG A 5 -3.35 2.22 9.80
N ASP A 6 -2.24 2.40 10.52
CA ASP A 6 -2.01 3.60 11.33
C ASP A 6 -1.45 4.74 10.48
N GLY A 7 -0.64 4.42 9.46
CA GLY A 7 -0.03 5.40 8.58
C GLY A 7 -0.93 5.81 7.41
N LEU A 8 -1.49 4.83 6.70
CA LEU A 8 -2.39 5.08 5.57
C LEU A 8 -3.86 5.13 5.96
N GLY A 9 -4.23 4.87 7.21
CA GLY A 9 -5.61 5.01 7.68
C GLY A 9 -6.58 3.97 7.12
N PHE A 10 -6.10 2.79 6.71
CA PHE A 10 -7.00 1.68 6.35
C PHE A 10 -7.60 1.02 7.58
N THR A 11 -8.81 0.50 7.42
CA THR A 11 -9.45 -0.38 8.40
C THR A 11 -9.32 -1.83 7.96
N GLU A 12 -9.12 -2.72 8.93
CA GLU A 12 -9.20 -4.16 8.72
C GLU A 12 -10.67 -4.57 8.59
N LEU A 13 -11.06 -4.93 7.37
CA LEU A 13 -12.42 -5.37 7.06
C LEU A 13 -12.61 -6.86 7.34
N PHE A 14 -11.53 -7.64 7.16
CA PHE A 14 -11.50 -9.08 7.40
C PHE A 14 -10.07 -9.51 7.72
N GLY A 15 -9.92 -10.52 8.57
CA GLY A 15 -8.63 -11.11 8.92
C GLY A 15 -8.81 -12.57 9.34
N HIS A 16 -8.21 -13.50 8.61
CA HIS A 16 -8.33 -14.93 8.91
C HIS A 16 -7.11 -15.73 8.47
N THR A 17 -6.87 -16.84 9.16
CA THR A 17 -5.88 -17.85 8.76
C THR A 17 -6.62 -19.02 8.14
N PHE A 18 -6.34 -19.31 6.87
CA PHE A 18 -6.93 -20.40 6.12
C PHE A 18 -5.95 -21.57 6.01
N THR A 19 -6.49 -22.79 6.09
CA THR A 19 -5.75 -24.00 5.73
C THR A 19 -6.20 -24.49 4.36
N GLY A 20 -5.25 -24.73 3.45
CA GLY A 20 -5.52 -25.16 2.08
C GLY A 20 -4.27 -25.66 1.37
N ASP A 21 -4.43 -26.11 0.13
CA ASP A 21 -3.31 -26.56 -0.72
C ASP A 21 -2.60 -25.36 -1.37
N TRP A 22 -2.04 -24.49 -0.52
CA TRP A 22 -1.25 -23.35 -0.95
C TRP A 22 0.10 -23.70 -1.58
N PRO A 23 0.74 -24.84 -1.27
CA PRO A 23 1.89 -25.30 -2.04
C PRO A 23 1.54 -25.48 -3.52
N GLU A 24 0.40 -26.09 -3.83
CA GLU A 24 -0.03 -26.23 -5.23
C GLU A 24 -0.42 -24.87 -5.84
N LEU A 25 -1.21 -24.05 -5.12
CA LEU A 25 -1.75 -22.82 -5.70
C LEU A 25 -0.70 -21.70 -5.86
N PHE A 26 0.20 -21.55 -4.89
CA PHE A 26 1.12 -20.40 -4.80
C PHE A 26 2.59 -20.80 -4.70
N GLY A 27 2.91 -22.10 -4.70
CA GLY A 27 4.27 -22.56 -4.42
C GLY A 27 4.72 -22.27 -2.98
N ALA A 28 3.77 -22.14 -2.05
CA ALA A 28 4.06 -21.88 -0.65
C ALA A 28 4.75 -23.08 0.02
N GLN A 29 5.51 -22.83 1.10
CA GLN A 29 6.15 -23.88 1.90
C GLN A 29 5.24 -24.45 3.00
N THR A 30 4.00 -23.97 3.07
CA THR A 30 3.04 -24.25 4.14
C THR A 30 1.63 -24.36 3.57
N ASN A 31 0.77 -25.08 4.29
CA ASN A 31 -0.67 -25.17 4.02
C ASN A 31 -1.46 -24.09 4.77
N GLU A 32 -0.81 -23.19 5.49
CA GLU A 32 -1.45 -22.07 6.19
C GLU A 32 -1.19 -20.74 5.48
N LEU A 33 -2.24 -19.93 5.36
CA LEU A 33 -2.21 -18.59 4.77
C LEU A 33 -2.96 -17.64 5.70
N ARG A 34 -2.33 -16.52 6.08
CA ARG A 34 -3.05 -15.43 6.74
C ARG A 34 -3.41 -14.37 5.70
N SER A 35 -4.70 -14.11 5.53
CA SER A 35 -5.22 -13.04 4.68
C SER A 35 -5.85 -11.95 5.53
N VAL A 36 -5.53 -10.70 5.21
CA VAL A 36 -6.08 -9.50 5.86
C VAL A 36 -6.55 -8.53 4.79
N PHE A 37 -7.86 -8.23 4.76
CA PHE A 37 -8.44 -7.27 3.83
C PHE A 37 -8.46 -5.90 4.49
N LEU A 38 -7.89 -4.92 3.80
CA LEU A 38 -7.81 -3.54 4.22
C LEU A 38 -8.63 -2.65 3.28
N GLY A 39 -9.40 -1.72 3.83
CA GLY A 39 -10.21 -0.80 3.03
C GLY A 39 -10.86 0.28 3.88
N ASP A 40 -11.86 0.95 3.29
CA ASP A 40 -12.71 1.91 3.98
C ASP A 40 -14.10 1.28 4.22
N PRO A 41 -14.50 1.04 5.48
CA PRO A 41 -15.80 0.41 5.78
C PRO A 41 -16.98 1.34 5.48
N GLN A 42 -16.75 2.65 5.37
CA GLN A 42 -17.79 3.62 4.98
C GLN A 42 -17.96 3.69 3.45
N MET A 43 -16.97 3.21 2.69
CA MET A 43 -16.97 3.23 1.23
C MET A 43 -16.51 1.87 0.66
N PRO A 44 -17.27 0.78 0.87
CA PRO A 44 -16.84 -0.58 0.52
C PRO A 44 -16.53 -0.78 -0.98
N ASP A 45 -17.10 0.05 -1.84
CA ASP A 45 -16.91 -0.03 -3.30
C ASP A 45 -15.62 0.67 -3.79
N THR A 46 -14.84 1.30 -2.89
CA THR A 46 -13.61 2.04 -3.26
C THR A 46 -12.36 1.17 -3.41
N GLY A 47 -12.53 -0.16 -3.32
CA GLY A 47 -11.47 -1.15 -3.45
C GLY A 47 -10.89 -1.58 -2.11
N ILE A 48 -10.22 -2.73 -2.14
CA ILE A 48 -9.54 -3.32 -0.98
C ILE A 48 -8.09 -3.62 -1.32
N VAL A 49 -7.24 -3.58 -0.30
CA VAL A 49 -5.87 -4.11 -0.33
C VAL A 49 -5.86 -5.38 0.50
N GLU A 50 -5.63 -6.53 -0.14
CA GLU A 50 -5.43 -7.79 0.56
C GLU A 50 -3.94 -7.97 0.86
N LEU A 51 -3.60 -8.11 2.13
CA LEU A 51 -2.28 -8.51 2.57
C LEU A 51 -2.29 -10.01 2.85
N VAL A 52 -1.48 -10.75 2.10
CA VAL A 52 -1.34 -12.21 2.23
C VAL A 52 0.02 -12.53 2.84
N ALA A 53 0.02 -13.31 3.91
CA ALA A 53 1.23 -13.77 4.57
C ALA A 53 1.29 -15.29 4.57
N PHE A 54 2.41 -15.81 4.08
CA PHE A 54 2.83 -17.20 4.23
C PHE A 54 4.01 -17.26 5.19
N GLU A 55 3.99 -18.24 6.09
CA GLU A 55 5.20 -18.60 6.82
C GLU A 55 6.27 -19.10 5.84
N GLY A 56 7.52 -18.66 6.01
CA GLY A 56 8.62 -19.03 5.12
C GLY A 56 8.62 -18.33 3.76
N ALA A 57 7.77 -17.32 3.54
CA ALA A 57 7.86 -16.47 2.36
C ALA A 57 9.23 -15.76 2.30
N ASN A 58 9.74 -15.59 1.08
CA ASN A 58 10.97 -14.81 0.86
C ASN A 58 10.72 -13.33 1.18
N GLU A 59 11.79 -12.63 1.56
CA GLU A 59 11.78 -11.18 1.72
C GLU A 59 11.34 -10.45 0.45
N ALA A 60 10.78 -9.26 0.63
CA ALA A 60 10.39 -8.40 -0.47
C ALA A 60 11.58 -8.11 -1.40
N LEU A 61 11.33 -8.13 -2.70
CA LEU A 61 12.35 -7.72 -3.67
C LEU A 61 12.67 -6.23 -3.50
N PRO A 62 13.93 -5.82 -3.74
CA PRO A 62 14.28 -4.41 -3.73
C PRO A 62 13.44 -3.60 -4.71
N VAL A 63 13.03 -2.41 -4.28
CA VAL A 63 12.32 -1.47 -5.16
C VAL A 63 13.23 -1.12 -6.34
N PRO A 64 12.73 -1.21 -7.59
CA PRO A 64 13.51 -0.81 -8.75
C PRO A 64 13.94 0.65 -8.71
N ALA A 65 15.13 0.92 -9.26
CA ALA A 65 15.67 2.26 -9.38
C ALA A 65 14.88 3.17 -10.36
N GLY A 66 14.01 2.60 -11.21
CA GLY A 66 13.21 3.34 -12.17
C GLY A 66 11.98 2.57 -12.67
N PRO A 67 11.14 3.20 -13.52
CA PRO A 67 9.92 2.58 -14.02
C PRO A 67 10.18 1.29 -14.81
N ARG A 68 9.32 0.28 -14.59
CA ARG A 68 9.38 -1.03 -15.24
C ARG A 68 7.96 -1.47 -15.62
N HIS A 69 7.82 -2.26 -16.67
CA HIS A 69 6.56 -2.95 -16.96
C HIS A 69 6.26 -4.00 -15.86
N GLY A 70 4.99 -4.15 -15.50
CA GLY A 70 4.51 -5.05 -14.46
C GLY A 70 3.65 -4.33 -13.41
N PHE A 71 3.50 -4.92 -12.22
CA PHE A 71 2.91 -4.23 -11.08
C PHE A 71 3.81 -3.05 -10.69
N PHE A 72 3.32 -1.83 -10.90
CA PHE A 72 4.14 -0.63 -10.76
C PHE A 72 3.97 0.03 -9.39
N LEU A 73 2.74 0.23 -8.94
CA LEU A 73 2.41 0.87 -7.66
C LEU A 73 0.95 0.63 -7.25
N LEU A 74 0.64 0.94 -5.99
CA LEU A 74 -0.71 1.13 -5.48
C LEU A 74 -0.99 2.64 -5.35
N SER A 75 -2.07 3.14 -5.94
CA SER A 75 -2.41 4.58 -5.91
C SER A 75 -3.59 4.86 -5.00
N LEU A 76 -3.48 5.91 -4.18
CA LEU A 76 -4.47 6.31 -3.18
C LEU A 76 -4.77 7.81 -3.27
N GLN A 77 -6.06 8.17 -3.24
CA GLN A 77 -6.48 9.56 -3.08
C GLN A 77 -6.53 9.92 -1.59
N ARG A 78 -5.58 10.72 -1.11
CA ARG A 78 -5.47 11.15 0.30
C ARG A 78 -4.70 12.48 0.41
N ASP A 79 -4.89 13.23 1.50
CA ASP A 79 -4.04 14.40 1.73
C ASP A 79 -2.57 13.98 1.91
N VAL A 80 -1.72 14.45 1.00
CA VAL A 80 -0.31 14.05 0.90
C VAL A 80 0.51 14.52 2.10
N ASN A 81 0.21 15.68 2.66
CA ASN A 81 1.00 16.25 3.75
C ASN A 81 0.66 15.57 5.08
N GLU A 82 -0.63 15.44 5.36
CA GLU A 82 -1.12 14.75 6.55
C GLU A 82 -0.63 13.29 6.57
N THR A 83 -0.84 12.56 5.46
CA THR A 83 -0.47 11.15 5.36
C THR A 83 1.04 10.94 5.54
N LEU A 84 1.88 11.74 4.88
CA LEU A 84 3.33 11.60 5.03
C LEU A 84 3.83 12.06 6.41
N SER A 85 3.15 12.99 7.06
CA SER A 85 3.46 13.36 8.45
C SER A 85 3.14 12.21 9.42
N ALA A 86 1.98 11.55 9.24
CA ALA A 86 1.61 10.38 10.05
C ALA A 86 2.58 9.21 9.84
N LEU A 87 2.95 8.92 8.59
CA LEU A 87 3.93 7.88 8.26
C LEU A 87 5.31 8.18 8.85
N ALA A 88 5.78 9.43 8.74
CA ALA A 88 7.06 9.84 9.33
C ALA A 88 7.06 9.71 10.86
N ALA A 89 5.97 10.04 11.54
CA ALA A 89 5.83 9.87 12.98
C ALA A 89 5.92 8.40 13.42
N LEU A 90 5.55 7.47 12.55
CA LEU A 90 5.68 6.02 12.74
C LEU A 90 7.06 5.47 12.29
N GLY A 91 7.93 6.33 11.77
CA GLY A 91 9.27 5.97 11.28
C GLY A 91 9.34 5.54 9.82
N PHE A 92 8.25 5.65 9.06
CA PHE A 92 8.23 5.29 7.64
C PHE A 92 8.56 6.49 6.76
N THR A 93 9.78 6.53 6.25
CA THR A 93 10.28 7.63 5.38
C THR A 93 10.96 7.14 4.10
N ASP A 94 11.00 5.83 3.89
CA ASP A 94 11.74 5.21 2.80
C ASP A 94 11.12 5.54 1.44
N GLY A 95 11.97 5.92 0.49
CA GLY A 95 11.57 6.16 -0.90
C GLY A 95 10.68 7.39 -1.12
N VAL A 96 10.51 8.26 -0.10
CA VAL A 96 9.64 9.45 -0.21
C VAL A 96 10.13 10.38 -1.31
N ARG A 97 9.26 10.66 -2.29
CA ARG A 97 9.46 11.68 -3.34
C ARG A 97 8.16 12.43 -3.56
N ARG A 98 8.23 13.73 -3.85
CA ARG A 98 7.06 14.60 -3.93
C ARG A 98 7.14 15.47 -5.17
N ILE A 99 5.98 15.74 -5.77
CA ILE A 99 5.83 16.71 -6.86
C ILE A 99 4.51 17.48 -6.69
N THR A 100 4.36 18.51 -7.51
CA THR A 100 3.09 19.20 -7.70
C THR A 100 2.78 19.18 -9.19
N VAL A 101 1.58 18.71 -9.55
CA VAL A 101 1.15 18.58 -10.94
C VAL A 101 0.12 19.67 -11.25
N ALA A 102 0.26 20.34 -12.39
CA ALA A 102 -0.75 21.28 -12.87
C ALA A 102 -2.04 20.53 -13.22
N ALA A 103 -3.17 21.04 -12.75
CA ALA A 103 -4.51 20.52 -13.03
C ALA A 103 -5.32 21.57 -13.81
N PRO A 104 -6.45 21.18 -14.44
CA PRO A 104 -7.32 22.12 -15.13
C PRO A 104 -7.78 23.29 -14.24
N ALA A 105 -8.17 24.39 -14.88
CA ALA A 105 -8.60 25.64 -14.21
C ALA A 105 -7.52 26.29 -13.31
N GLY A 106 -6.24 26.11 -13.65
CA GLY A 106 -5.12 26.74 -12.93
C GLY A 106 -4.84 26.15 -11.55
N LYS A 107 -5.46 25.01 -11.23
CA LYS A 107 -5.27 24.30 -9.96
C LYS A 107 -3.98 23.50 -9.95
N THR A 108 -3.59 23.05 -8.76
CA THR A 108 -2.46 22.13 -8.58
C THR A 108 -2.83 20.94 -7.72
N VAL A 109 -2.26 19.78 -8.04
CA VAL A 109 -2.46 18.53 -7.31
C VAL A 109 -1.13 18.15 -6.66
N PRO A 110 -1.02 18.12 -5.33
CA PRO A 110 0.16 17.55 -4.68
C PRO A 110 0.15 16.04 -4.89
N MET A 111 1.30 15.48 -5.26
CA MET A 111 1.48 14.03 -5.39
C MET A 111 2.76 13.61 -4.68
N ALA A 112 2.77 12.38 -4.18
CA ALA A 112 3.96 11.79 -3.62
C ALA A 112 4.00 10.28 -3.83
N VAL A 113 5.19 9.71 -3.70
CA VAL A 113 5.37 8.26 -3.54
C VAL A 113 6.09 7.99 -2.23
N ILE A 114 5.85 6.81 -1.65
CA ILE A 114 6.54 6.23 -0.49
C ILE A 114 6.64 4.72 -0.65
N THR A 115 7.67 4.10 -0.11
CA THR A 115 7.84 2.64 -0.12
C THR A 115 7.31 2.04 1.18
N ALA A 116 6.39 1.09 1.05
CA ALA A 116 5.90 0.28 2.15
C ALA A 116 6.97 -0.76 2.58
N PRO A 117 6.93 -1.26 3.84
CA PRO A 117 7.91 -2.25 4.32
C PRO A 117 7.95 -3.57 3.53
N ASP A 118 6.88 -3.90 2.81
CA ASP A 118 6.76 -5.07 1.93
C ASP A 118 7.22 -4.78 0.49
N GLY A 119 7.88 -3.64 0.26
CA GLY A 119 8.45 -3.26 -1.03
C GLY A 119 7.45 -2.64 -2.02
N VAL A 120 6.17 -2.53 -1.64
CA VAL A 120 5.16 -1.89 -2.49
C VAL A 120 5.40 -0.38 -2.57
N VAL A 121 5.45 0.16 -3.79
CA VAL A 121 5.43 1.61 -4.00
C VAL A 121 3.98 2.09 -3.88
N VAL A 122 3.74 3.04 -2.97
CA VAL A 122 2.44 3.67 -2.76
C VAL A 122 2.48 5.10 -3.29
N GLU A 123 1.60 5.41 -4.23
CA GLU A 123 1.35 6.77 -4.71
C GLU A 123 0.22 7.42 -3.90
N LEU A 124 0.44 8.66 -3.49
CA LEU A 124 -0.53 9.51 -2.83
C LEU A 124 -0.90 10.65 -3.76
N ILE A 125 -2.19 10.82 -4.00
CA ILE A 125 -2.75 11.89 -4.83
C ILE A 125 -3.65 12.75 -3.96
N GLY A 126 -3.25 14.00 -3.73
CA GLY A 126 -4.03 14.93 -2.93
C GLY A 126 -5.18 15.59 -3.70
N PRO A 127 -6.05 16.33 -3.00
CA PRO A 127 -7.09 17.10 -3.66
C PRO A 127 -6.47 18.24 -4.48
N ALA A 128 -7.13 18.60 -5.58
CA ALA A 128 -6.76 19.77 -6.38
C ALA A 128 -6.99 21.07 -5.58
N ARG A 129 -5.96 21.92 -5.51
CA ARG A 129 -5.94 23.20 -4.81
C ARG A 129 -5.95 24.35 -5.81
#